data_AF-A0A1X0RHA9-F1
#
_entry.id   AF-A0A1X0RHA9-F1
#
_cell.length_a   1.000
_cell.length_b   1.000
_cell.length_c   1.000
_cell.angle_alpha   90.00
_cell.angle_beta   90.00
_cell.angle_gamma   90.00
#
_symmetry.space_group_name_H-M   'P 1'
#
loop_
_entity.id
_entity.type
_entity.pdbx_description
1 polymer ?
#
loop_
_entity_poly.entity_id
_entity_poly.type
_entity_poly.pdbx_seq_one_letter_code
_entity_poly.pdbx_strand_id
1 'polypeptide(L)'
;LLYIPRLSIQHFLPPIVVEIQQVVNEVFIQRGIGYCLNTAKTYSQLSILLVFCVQSVQPASLRKDFLLNDNRPFVHYMQFEH
;
A
#
# COMPACT_ATOMS: atom_id res chain seq x y z
N LEU A 1 5.92 2.30 -0.94
CA LEU A 1 6.07 2.79 0.47
C LEU A 1 5.92 1.57 1.36
N LEU A 2 6.94 1.13 2.09
CA LEU A 2 6.89 -0.14 2.83
C LEU A 2 6.10 0.04 4.13
N TYR A 3 4.85 -0.43 4.16
CA TYR A 3 4.05 -0.45 5.38
C TYR A 3 4.33 -1.75 6.14
N ILE A 4 4.95 -1.66 7.32
CA ILE A 4 5.12 -2.82 8.19
C ILE A 4 4.07 -2.74 9.29
N PRO A 5 3.02 -3.59 9.26
CA PRO A 5 2.00 -3.59 10.30
C PRO A 5 2.64 -3.75 11.68
N ARG A 6 2.16 -3.00 12.68
CA ARG A 6 2.59 -3.12 14.08
C ARG A 6 2.41 -4.56 14.62
N LEU A 7 1.44 -5.30 14.08
CA LEU A 7 1.17 -6.71 14.39
C LEU A 7 2.14 -7.69 13.72
N SER A 8 2.88 -7.28 12.68
CA SER A 8 3.98 -8.07 12.11
C SER A 8 5.13 -8.21 13.12
N ILE A 9 5.25 -7.29 14.08
CA ILE A 9 6.19 -7.36 15.21
C ILE A 9 5.82 -8.53 16.15
N GLN A 10 4.56 -8.97 16.17
CA GLN A 10 4.09 -10.14 16.92
C GLN A 10 4.11 -11.43 16.08
N HIS A 11 4.72 -11.42 14.89
CA HIS A 11 4.80 -12.55 13.95
C HIS A 11 3.44 -13.14 13.49
N PHE A 12 2.32 -12.48 13.79
CA PHE A 12 0.99 -13.02 13.50
C PHE A 12 0.57 -12.83 12.03
N LEU A 13 1.15 -11.82 11.36
CA LEU A 13 0.83 -11.48 9.98
C LEU A 13 2.10 -11.30 9.15
N PRO A 14 2.13 -11.84 7.91
CA PRO A 14 3.28 -11.67 7.03
C PRO A 14 3.49 -10.17 6.72
N PRO A 15 4.74 -9.74 6.48
CA PRO A 15 5.01 -8.39 6.02
C PRO A 15 4.25 -8.07 4.73
N ILE A 16 3.71 -6.85 4.62
CA ILE A 16 2.94 -6.42 3.45
C ILE A 16 3.69 -5.28 2.74
N VAL A 17 4.10 -5.50 1.50
CA VAL A 17 4.67 -4.45 0.65
C VAL A 17 3.52 -3.77 -0.10
N VAL A 18 3.32 -2.47 0.09
CA VAL A 18 2.23 -1.72 -0.57
C VAL A 18 2.80 -0.76 -1.61
N GLU A 19 2.32 -0.91 -2.84
CA GLU A 19 2.68 -0.06 -3.98
C GLU A 19 1.43 0.49 -4.64
N ILE A 20 1.46 1.76 -5.02
CA ILE A 20 0.41 2.42 -5.77
C ILE A 20 1.01 2.80 -7.12
N GLN A 21 0.46 2.28 -8.20
CA GLN A 21 1.00 2.44 -9.54
C GLN A 21 -0.10 2.76 -10.53
N GLN A 22 0.23 3.55 -11.54
CA GLN A 22 -0.68 3.79 -12.67
C GLN A 22 -0.63 2.66 -13.69
N VAL A 23 0.56 2.07 -13.87
CA VAL A 23 0.83 0.99 -14.81
C VAL A 23 1.72 -0.05 -14.14
N VAL A 24 1.32 -1.31 -14.25
CA VAL A 24 2.12 -2.47 -13.83
C VAL A 24 2.80 -3.03 -15.06
N ASN A 25 4.09 -2.73 -15.22
CA ASN A 25 4.93 -3.23 -16.30
C ASN A 25 5.97 -4.22 -15.77
N GLU A 26 6.73 -4.83 -16.67
CA GLU A 26 7.75 -5.82 -16.30
C GLU A 26 8.81 -5.23 -15.35
N VAL A 27 9.24 -3.99 -15.58
CA VAL A 27 10.21 -3.28 -14.72
C VAL A 27 9.67 -3.15 -13.28
N PHE A 28 8.39 -2.83 -13.13
CA PHE A 28 7.72 -2.79 -11.84
C PHE A 28 7.70 -4.18 -11.19
N ILE A 29 7.36 -5.23 -11.94
CA ILE A 29 7.31 -6.61 -11.43
C ILE A 29 8.69 -7.04 -10.91
N GLN A 30 9.76 -6.80 -11.69
CA GLN A 30 11.14 -7.11 -11.29
C GLN A 30 11.52 -6.41 -9.98
N ARG A 31 11.14 -5.14 -9.85
CA ARG A 31 11.36 -4.35 -8.62
C ARG A 31 10.54 -4.87 -7.44
N GLY A 32 9.28 -5.26 -7.68
CA GLY A 32 8.40 -5.87 -6.68
C GLY A 32 8.95 -7.19 -6.14
N ILE A 33 9.48 -8.05 -7.02
CA ILE A 33 10.19 -9.27 -6.63
C ILE A 33 11.39 -8.92 -5.74
N GLY A 34 12.17 -7.90 -6.11
CA GLY A 34 13.29 -7.40 -5.31
C GLY A 34 12.88 -6.99 -3.89
N TYR A 35 11.75 -6.29 -3.74
CA TYR A 35 11.21 -5.92 -2.44
C TYR A 35 10.82 -7.15 -1.60
N CYS A 36 10.17 -8.13 -2.22
CA CYS A 36 9.78 -9.35 -1.53
C CYS A 36 11.01 -10.14 -1.05
N LEU A 37 12.03 -10.27 -1.91
CA LEU A 37 13.30 -10.92 -1.56
C LEU A 37 14.04 -10.21 -0.43
N ASN A 38 14.09 -8.88 -0.46
CA ASN A 38 14.71 -8.10 0.61
C ASN A 38 13.97 -8.27 1.94
N THR A 39 12.64 -8.30 1.90
CA THR A 39 11.78 -8.52 3.06
C THR A 39 11.99 -9.93 3.63
N ALA A 40 12.08 -10.94 2.78
CA ALA A 40 12.38 -12.32 3.20
C ALA A 40 13.77 -12.44 3.86
N LYS A 41 14.78 -11.74 3.34
CA LYS A 41 16.11 -11.71 3.96
C LYS A 41 16.11 -11.00 5.31
N THR A 42 15.32 -9.94 5.45
CA THR A 42 15.32 -9.09 6.66
C THR A 42 14.51 -9.69 7.80
N TYR A 43 13.34 -10.28 7.50
CA TYR A 43 12.38 -10.74 8.51
C TYR A 43 12.22 -12.26 8.56
N SER A 44 12.98 -13.00 7.74
CA SER A 44 12.89 -14.47 7.62
C SER A 44 11.47 -14.96 7.34
N GLN A 45 10.64 -14.14 6.71
CA GLN A 45 9.23 -14.42 6.38
C GLN A 45 8.91 -13.96 4.96
N LEU A 46 8.09 -14.74 4.26
CA LEU A 46 7.55 -14.34 2.96
C LEU A 46 6.61 -13.15 3.14
N SER A 47 6.64 -12.24 2.17
CA SER A 47 5.82 -11.03 2.17
C SER A 47 4.72 -11.11 1.11
N ILE A 48 3.65 -10.35 1.36
CA ILE A 48 2.56 -10.15 0.40
C ILE A 48 2.81 -8.81 -0.29
N LEU A 49 2.94 -8.82 -1.62
CA LEU A 49 2.99 -7.60 -2.41
C LEU A 49 1.57 -7.20 -2.84
N LEU A 50 1.08 -6.09 -2.30
CA LEU A 50 -0.21 -5.50 -2.63
C LEU A 50 -0.01 -4.29 -3.55
N VAL A 51 -0.58 -4.36 -4.75
CA VAL A 51 -0.43 -3.32 -5.77
C VAL A 51 -1.79 -2.71 -6.07
N PHE A 52 -1.93 -1.42 -5.79
CA PHE A 52 -3.11 -0.64 -6.16
C PHE A 52 -2.88 0.02 -7.52
N CYS A 53 -3.56 -0.49 -8.54
CA CYS A 53 -3.58 0.12 -9.85
C CYS A 53 -4.60 1.26 -9.89
N VAL A 54 -4.14 2.51 -9.89
CA VAL A 54 -5.01 3.68 -9.90
C VAL A 54 -4.60 4.65 -11.00
N GLN A 55 -5.57 5.20 -11.73
CA GLN A 55 -5.29 6.16 -12.80
C GLN A 55 -4.70 7.48 -12.29
N SER A 56 -5.05 7.87 -11.07
CA SER A 56 -4.57 9.10 -10.41
C SER A 56 -4.72 8.95 -8.90
N VAL A 57 -3.79 9.56 -8.15
CA VAL A 57 -3.88 9.70 -6.69
C VAL A 57 -4.21 11.16 -6.40
N GLN A 58 -5.41 11.42 -5.88
CA GLN A 58 -5.78 12.75 -5.45
C GLN A 58 -5.54 12.92 -3.94
N PRO A 59 -4.82 13.96 -3.51
CA PRO A 59 -4.73 14.37 -2.12
C PRO A 59 -6.12 14.50 -1.50
N ALA A 60 -6.31 13.95 -0.30
CA ALA A 60 -7.57 14.06 0.44
C ALA A 60 -7.98 15.52 0.70
N SER A 61 -7.00 16.42 0.79
CA SER A 61 -7.23 17.87 0.88
C SER A 61 -7.93 18.45 -0.35
N LEU A 62 -7.56 17.99 -1.55
CA LEU A 62 -8.24 18.38 -2.80
C LEU A 62 -9.61 17.72 -2.93
N ARG A 63 -9.82 16.57 -2.29
CA ARG A 63 -11.06 15.78 -2.39
C ARG A 63 -12.26 16.45 -1.69
N LYS A 64 -12.03 17.28 -0.67
CA LYS A 64 -13.09 18.01 0.05
C LYS A 64 -13.85 18.99 -0.84
N ASP A 65 -13.16 19.57 -1.82
CA ASP A 65 -13.77 20.50 -2.77
C ASP A 65 -14.59 19.78 -3.86
N PHE A 66 -14.38 18.47 -4.04
CA PHE A 66 -15.02 17.66 -5.09
C PHE A 66 -16.04 16.63 -4.59
N LEU A 67 -16.17 16.41 -3.27
CA LEU A 67 -17.11 15.43 -2.69
C LEU A 67 -18.19 16.08 -1.82
N LEU A 68 -19.04 16.91 -2.43
CA LEU A 68 -20.41 17.09 -1.96
C LEU A 68 -21.30 16.08 -2.68
N ASN A 69 -21.29 14.84 -2.20
CA ASN A 69 -22.22 13.72 -2.43
C ASN A 69 -21.45 12.41 -2.64
N ASP A 70 -21.52 11.47 -1.69
CA ASP A 70 -22.58 10.46 -1.69
C ASP A 70 -22.30 9.39 -0.60
N ASN A 71 -23.36 8.95 0.07
CA ASN A 71 -23.38 8.05 1.23
C ASN A 71 -22.66 6.71 1.00
N ARG A 72 -21.37 6.60 1.30
CA ARG A 72 -20.66 5.29 1.36
C ARG A 72 -19.99 5.06 2.71
N PRO A 73 -20.60 4.25 3.60
CA PRO A 73 -20.16 4.10 4.99
C PRO A 73 -18.89 3.27 5.21
N PHE A 74 -18.25 2.74 4.15
CA PHE A 74 -17.14 1.78 4.27
C PHE A 74 -15.76 2.33 3.92
N VAL A 75 -15.63 3.61 3.60
CA VAL A 75 -14.31 4.23 3.32
C VAL A 75 -13.80 4.93 4.57
N HIS A 76 -13.12 4.19 5.43
CA HIS A 76 -12.31 4.79 6.49
C HIS A 76 -11.01 5.31 5.88
N TYR A 77 -10.88 6.63 5.77
CA TYR A 77 -9.65 7.27 5.30
C TYR A 77 -8.57 7.13 6.37
N MET A 78 -7.42 6.54 6.03
CA MET A 78 -6.23 6.63 6.86
C MET A 78 -5.65 8.04 6.73
N GLN A 79 -5.86 8.86 7.75
CA GLN A 79 -5.17 10.14 7.91
C GLN A 79 -3.74 9.85 8.36
N PHE A 80 -2.76 10.27 7.56
CA PHE A 80 -1.39 10.43 8.01
C PHE A 80 -1.25 11.87 8.52
N GLU A 81 -1.17 12.02 9.84
CA GLU A 81 -0.82 13.30 10.46
C GLU A 81 0.70 13.49 10.44
N HIS A 82 1.12 14.75 10.21
CA HIS A 82 2.52 15.19 10.21
C HIS A 82 3.02 15.40 11.63
#